data_AF-J3KKD7-F1
#
_entry.id   AF-J3KKD7-F1
#
_cell.length_a   1.000
_cell.length_b   1.000
_cell.length_c   1.000
_cell.angle_alpha   90.00
_cell.angle_beta   90.00
_cell.angle_gamma   90.00
#
_symmetry.space_group_name_H-M   'P 1'
#
loop_
_entity.id
_entity.type
_entity.pdbx_description
1 polymer ?
#
loop_
_entity_poly.entity_id
_entity_poly.type
_entity_poly.pdbx_seq_one_letter_code
_entity_poly.pdbx_strand_id
1 'polypeptide(L)'
;MILGLFIYLPLALLGCVAASPNGWDRVQACYAEELPPLRANPMAREIPWGTPSVHFSSLNGTLSTCCESLDGVREALDEIDKQFLELLNRRMAYVQEATRFKHTRESVNVPARNKQIVERAKREAVRLGMPVSVAKAVYETVLKAGIRFEECIFDEYEESCKSL
;
A
#
# COMPACT_ATOMS: atom_id res chain seq x y z
N MET A 1 41.53 3.86 57.93
CA MET A 1 42.13 4.80 56.97
C MET A 1 42.03 4.12 55.60
N ILE A 2 41.25 4.53 54.60
CA ILE A 2 40.61 5.80 54.25
C ILE A 2 39.29 5.47 53.53
N LEU A 3 38.25 6.26 53.82
CA LEU A 3 36.97 6.33 53.13
C LEU A 3 37.16 6.72 51.66
N GLY A 4 36.39 6.13 50.75
CA GLY A 4 36.30 6.58 49.35
C GLY A 4 34.90 6.37 48.78
N LEU A 5 33.97 7.22 49.20
CA LEU A 5 32.59 7.30 48.73
C LEU A 5 32.58 7.89 47.30
N PHE A 6 32.57 7.05 46.26
CA PHE A 6 32.30 7.52 44.88
C PHE A 6 30.80 7.48 44.60
N ILE A 7 30.17 8.64 44.83
CA ILE A 7 28.82 8.97 44.40
C ILE A 7 28.79 8.92 42.87
N TYR A 8 28.17 7.89 42.30
CA TYR A 8 27.83 7.88 40.87
C TYR A 8 26.61 8.76 40.66
N LEU A 9 26.87 9.98 40.18
CA LEU A 9 25.86 10.91 39.68
C LEU A 9 25.24 10.33 38.39
N PRO A 10 23.90 10.22 38.25
CA PRO A 10 23.32 9.75 37.01
C PRO A 10 23.44 10.89 36.00
N LEU A 11 24.35 10.75 35.04
CA LEU A 11 24.37 11.60 33.87
C LEU A 11 23.10 11.27 33.07
N ALA A 12 22.05 12.04 33.32
CA ALA A 12 20.89 12.11 32.46
C ALA A 12 21.36 12.61 31.10
N LEU A 13 21.75 11.66 30.24
CA LEU A 13 21.80 11.89 28.81
C LEU A 13 20.35 12.08 28.38
N LEU A 14 19.92 13.34 28.43
CA LEU A 14 19.09 13.91 27.38
C LEU A 14 19.73 13.48 26.06
N GLY A 15 19.25 12.36 25.53
CA GLY A 15 19.48 12.03 24.13
C GLY A 15 18.75 13.09 23.33
N CYS A 16 19.45 14.16 22.98
CA CYS A 16 19.09 14.96 21.83
C CYS A 16 18.89 13.98 20.67
N VAL A 17 17.65 13.83 20.21
CA VAL A 17 17.40 13.21 18.90
C VAL A 17 18.11 14.10 17.90
N ALA A 18 19.25 13.64 17.40
CA ALA A 18 19.97 14.31 16.33
C ALA A 18 19.01 14.40 15.14
N ALA A 19 18.61 15.61 14.77
CA ALA A 19 17.92 15.84 13.51
C ALA A 19 18.84 15.42 12.35
N SER A 20 18.39 14.47 11.54
CA SER A 20 19.16 13.87 10.44
C SER A 20 19.45 14.92 9.34
N PRO A 21 20.68 15.04 8.80
CA PRO A 21 21.07 16.16 7.95
C PRO A 21 20.66 16.01 6.46
N ASN A 22 20.05 14.90 6.04
CA ASN A 22 19.98 14.56 4.60
C ASN A 22 18.52 14.34 4.14
N GLY A 23 18.09 15.04 3.08
CA GLY A 23 16.71 15.05 2.57
C GLY A 23 16.10 13.71 2.13
N TRP A 24 16.89 12.63 2.10
CA TRP A 24 16.45 11.26 1.82
C TRP A 24 15.54 10.68 2.91
N ASP A 25 15.73 11.07 4.17
CA ASP A 25 14.90 10.65 5.32
C ASP A 25 13.44 11.13 5.19
N ARG A 26 13.25 12.32 4.59
CA ARG A 26 11.90 12.89 4.39
C ARG A 26 11.10 12.19 3.30
N VAL A 27 11.75 11.68 2.25
CA VAL A 27 11.07 10.93 1.19
C VAL A 27 10.68 9.54 1.70
N GLN A 28 11.53 8.93 2.53
CA GLN A 28 11.25 7.63 3.14
C GLN A 28 9.97 7.66 3.99
N ALA A 29 9.71 8.77 4.70
CA ALA A 29 8.47 8.94 5.46
C ALA A 29 7.20 8.85 4.58
N CYS A 30 7.27 9.16 3.29
CA CYS A 30 6.14 9.05 2.36
C CYS A 30 5.77 7.60 2.00
N TYR A 31 6.63 6.62 2.33
CA TYR A 31 6.36 5.19 2.09
C TYR A 31 5.66 4.49 3.26
N ALA A 32 5.44 5.20 4.38
CA ALA A 32 4.77 4.66 5.55
C ALA A 32 3.27 4.41 5.34
N GLU A 33 2.63 3.72 6.29
CA GLU A 33 1.18 3.53 6.32
C GLU A 33 0.44 4.83 6.59
N GLU A 34 0.95 5.65 7.52
CA GLU A 34 0.44 6.98 7.82
C GLU A 34 1.34 8.02 7.16
N LEU A 35 0.75 8.88 6.34
CA LEU A 35 1.47 9.93 5.65
C LEU A 35 1.78 11.10 6.59
N PRO A 36 2.94 11.76 6.44
CA PRO A 36 3.20 13.01 7.16
C PRO A 36 2.17 14.09 6.78
N PRO A 37 1.88 15.05 7.67
CA PRO A 37 0.95 16.13 7.36
C PRO A 37 1.33 16.90 6.10
N LEU A 38 0.38 17.04 5.18
CA LEU A 38 0.56 17.80 3.94
C LEU A 38 0.73 19.29 4.28
N ARG A 39 1.73 19.92 3.69
CA ARG A 39 1.99 21.36 3.84
C ARG A 39 1.55 22.08 2.58
N ALA A 40 0.80 23.17 2.72
CA ALA A 40 0.55 24.06 1.59
C ALA A 40 1.88 24.71 1.17
N ASN A 41 2.26 24.55 -0.09
CA ASN A 41 3.40 25.24 -0.67
C ASN A 41 2.91 26.21 -1.75
N PRO A 42 3.07 27.53 -1.57
CA PRO A 42 2.62 28.52 -2.53
C PRO A 42 3.56 28.68 -3.75
N MET A 43 4.71 27.99 -3.78
CA MET A 43 5.65 28.13 -4.90
C MET A 43 5.26 27.27 -6.10
N ALA A 44 5.18 27.91 -7.27
CA ALA A 44 5.39 27.26 -8.56
C ALA A 44 6.84 26.77 -8.59
N ARG A 45 7.04 25.49 -8.33
CA ARG A 45 8.38 24.87 -8.37
C ARG A 45 8.87 24.87 -9.82
N GLU A 46 9.98 25.54 -10.12
CA GLU A 46 10.78 25.19 -11.29
C GLU A 46 11.34 23.79 -11.07
N ILE A 47 11.03 22.87 -11.97
CA ILE A 47 11.31 21.45 -11.79
C ILE A 47 12.72 21.16 -12.30
N PRO A 48 13.71 20.82 -11.45
CA PRO A 48 15.00 20.37 -11.93
C PRO A 48 14.90 18.86 -12.14
N TRP A 49 14.33 18.41 -13.26
CA TRP A 49 14.53 17.01 -13.62
C TRP A 49 16.00 16.88 -14.06
N GLY A 50 16.77 16.07 -13.34
CA GLY A 50 18.04 15.52 -13.82
C GLY A 50 17.78 14.43 -14.88
N THR A 51 18.66 13.44 -14.99
CA THR A 51 18.47 12.26 -15.85
C THR A 51 17.26 11.40 -15.41
N PRO A 52 16.55 10.72 -16.35
CA PRO A 52 15.40 9.87 -16.03
C PRO A 52 15.69 8.88 -14.90
N SER A 53 14.87 8.87 -13.85
CA SER A 53 15.15 8.14 -12.61
C SER A 53 14.16 7.01 -12.31
N VAL A 54 13.43 6.52 -13.31
CA VAL A 54 12.58 5.35 -13.07
C VAL A 54 13.49 4.12 -12.97
N HIS A 55 13.49 3.49 -11.80
CA HIS A 55 14.15 2.23 -11.53
C HIS A 55 13.11 1.29 -10.94
N PHE A 56 12.39 0.57 -11.80
CA PHE A 56 11.52 -0.51 -11.35
C PHE A 56 12.23 -1.86 -11.47
N SER A 57 12.94 -2.26 -10.42
CA SER A 57 12.80 -3.61 -9.84
C SER A 57 13.76 -3.83 -8.65
N SER A 58 13.22 -4.07 -7.44
CA SER A 58 13.93 -4.79 -6.37
C SER A 58 13.82 -6.32 -6.51
N LEU A 59 13.02 -6.80 -7.47
CA LEU A 59 12.62 -8.22 -7.54
C LEU A 59 13.34 -9.03 -8.63
N ASN A 60 13.76 -8.40 -9.73
CA ASN A 60 14.45 -9.05 -10.85
C ASN A 60 15.70 -8.27 -11.31
N GLY A 61 16.06 -7.17 -10.65
CA GLY A 61 17.25 -6.38 -10.98
C GLY A 61 17.22 -5.69 -12.34
N THR A 62 16.12 -5.75 -13.08
CA THR A 62 16.00 -5.09 -14.39
C THR A 62 15.78 -3.59 -14.18
N LEU A 63 16.77 -2.79 -14.55
CA LEU A 63 16.65 -1.35 -14.62
C LEU A 63 15.81 -0.99 -15.86
N SER A 64 14.52 -0.69 -15.69
CA SER A 64 13.73 -0.09 -16.78
C SER A 64 13.92 1.41 -16.75
N THR A 65 14.82 1.92 -17.60
CA THR A 65 15.01 3.36 -17.77
C THR A 65 13.86 3.92 -18.61
N CYS A 66 12.96 4.64 -17.96
CA CYS A 66 11.95 5.52 -18.55
C CYS A 66 11.94 6.81 -17.72
N CYS A 67 11.48 7.96 -18.16
CA CYS A 67 11.01 8.38 -19.47
C CYS A 67 11.62 9.76 -19.76
N GLU A 68 11.68 10.18 -21.04
CA GLU A 68 12.24 11.49 -21.41
C GLU A 68 11.20 12.63 -21.36
N SER A 69 9.91 12.30 -21.20
CA SER A 69 8.80 13.26 -21.14
C SER A 69 7.69 12.79 -20.20
N LEU A 70 6.82 13.72 -19.81
CA LEU A 70 5.62 13.40 -19.01
C LEU A 70 4.64 12.50 -19.78
N ASP A 71 4.55 12.65 -21.10
CA ASP A 71 3.67 11.82 -21.92
C ASP A 71 4.16 10.37 -21.96
N GLY A 72 5.48 10.13 -22.04
CA GLY A 72 6.03 8.79 -21.90
C GLY A 72 5.76 8.15 -20.53
N VAL A 73 5.72 8.94 -19.45
CA VAL A 73 5.30 8.44 -18.12
C VAL A 73 3.83 8.03 -18.15
N ARG A 74 2.96 8.81 -18.78
CA ARG A 74 1.52 8.52 -18.88
C ARG A 74 1.27 7.25 -19.69
N GLU A 75 1.93 7.08 -20.83
CA GLU A 75 1.83 5.86 -21.64
C GLU A 75 2.25 4.61 -20.85
N ALA A 76 3.34 4.71 -20.07
CA ALA A 76 3.77 3.62 -19.20
C ALA A 76 2.74 3.30 -18.09
N LEU A 77 2.08 4.31 -17.54
CA LEU A 77 1.01 4.13 -16.55
C LEU A 77 -0.25 3.51 -17.18
N ASP A 78 -0.65 3.95 -18.37
CA ASP A 78 -1.82 3.43 -19.08
C ASP A 78 -1.69 1.92 -19.35
N GLU A 79 -0.49 1.46 -19.73
CA GLU A 79 -0.21 0.03 -19.92
C GLU A 79 -0.27 -0.74 -18.59
N ILE A 80 0.25 -0.18 -17.50
CA ILE A 80 0.13 -0.77 -16.15
C ILE A 80 -1.34 -0.86 -15.73
N ASP A 81 -2.13 0.18 -15.96
CA ASP A 81 -3.54 0.24 -15.58
C ASP A 81 -4.37 -0.79 -16.35
N LYS A 82 -4.06 -1.01 -17.64
CA LYS A 82 -4.65 -2.09 -18.42
C LYS A 82 -4.36 -3.47 -17.80
N GLN A 83 -3.10 -3.75 -17.49
CA GLN A 83 -2.71 -5.02 -16.85
C GLN A 83 -3.33 -5.16 -15.45
N PHE A 84 -3.44 -4.07 -14.71
CA PHE A 84 -4.07 -4.04 -13.39
C PHE A 84 -5.56 -4.40 -13.48
N LEU A 85 -6.29 -3.87 -14.46
CA LEU A 85 -7.69 -4.23 -14.71
C LEU A 85 -7.86 -5.71 -15.09
N GLU A 86 -6.98 -6.26 -15.92
CA GLU A 86 -6.99 -7.69 -16.25
C GLU A 86 -6.80 -8.58 -15.01
N LEU A 87 -5.87 -8.20 -14.13
CA LEU A 87 -5.63 -8.89 -12.86
C LEU A 87 -6.82 -8.77 -11.89
N LEU A 88 -7.44 -7.59 -11.81
CA LEU A 88 -8.64 -7.38 -11.00
C LEU A 88 -9.81 -8.22 -11.51
N ASN A 89 -10.02 -8.30 -12.83
CA ASN A 89 -11.04 -9.16 -13.43
C ASN A 89 -10.82 -10.63 -13.05
N ARG A 90 -9.60 -11.14 -13.20
CA ARG A 90 -9.25 -12.52 -12.77
C ARG A 90 -9.52 -12.74 -11.28
N ARG A 91 -9.19 -11.77 -10.43
CA ARG A 91 -9.49 -11.82 -9.00
C ARG A 91 -11.00 -11.89 -8.75
N MET A 92 -11.80 -11.08 -9.45
CA MET A 92 -13.26 -11.07 -9.28
C MET A 92 -13.91 -12.37 -9.76
N ALA A 93 -13.40 -13.00 -10.81
CA ALA A 93 -13.86 -14.33 -11.24
C ALA A 93 -13.72 -15.38 -10.12
N TYR A 94 -12.61 -15.37 -9.37
CA TYR A 94 -12.46 -16.23 -8.19
C TYR A 94 -13.38 -15.84 -7.03
N VAL A 95 -13.71 -14.56 -6.86
CA VAL A 95 -14.68 -14.12 -5.85
C VAL A 95 -16.07 -14.65 -6.21
N GLN A 96 -16.49 -14.54 -7.47
CA GLN A 96 -17.74 -15.12 -7.96
C GLN A 96 -17.79 -16.64 -7.74
N GLU A 97 -16.71 -17.36 -8.07
CA GLU A 97 -16.65 -18.81 -7.81
C GLU A 97 -16.71 -19.12 -6.31
N ALA A 98 -16.13 -18.27 -5.45
CA ALA A 98 -16.18 -18.45 -4.01
C ALA A 98 -17.63 -18.40 -3.47
N THR A 99 -18.51 -17.61 -4.08
CA THR A 99 -19.93 -17.52 -3.72
C THR A 99 -20.60 -18.89 -3.69
N ARG A 100 -20.27 -19.78 -4.63
CA ARG A 100 -20.85 -21.14 -4.72
C ARG A 100 -20.58 -22.00 -3.48
N PHE A 101 -19.53 -21.69 -2.72
CA PHE A 101 -19.16 -22.41 -1.50
C PHE A 101 -19.71 -21.77 -0.21
N LYS A 102 -20.44 -20.65 -0.34
CA LYS A 102 -20.99 -19.90 0.78
C LYS A 102 -22.44 -20.28 1.00
N HIS A 103 -22.79 -20.68 2.22
CA HIS A 103 -24.14 -21.13 2.57
C HIS A 103 -24.99 -20.06 3.23
N THR A 104 -24.38 -18.99 3.75
CA THR A 104 -25.10 -17.91 4.43
C THR A 104 -24.58 -16.55 3.99
N ARG A 105 -25.43 -15.53 4.10
CA ARG A 105 -25.09 -14.15 3.76
C ARG A 105 -23.89 -13.65 4.58
N GLU A 106 -23.80 -14.02 5.85
CA GLU A 106 -22.71 -13.66 6.76
C GLU A 106 -21.36 -14.24 6.32
N SER A 107 -21.37 -15.36 5.58
CA SER A 107 -20.14 -15.94 5.05
C SER A 107 -19.57 -15.16 3.85
N VAL A 108 -20.35 -14.23 3.27
CA VAL A 108 -19.90 -13.33 2.19
C VAL A 108 -18.85 -12.37 2.70
N ASN A 109 -19.13 -11.67 3.80
CA ASN A 109 -18.19 -10.75 4.45
C ASN A 109 -17.59 -11.36 5.71
N VAL A 110 -16.31 -11.75 5.64
CA VAL A 110 -15.56 -12.27 6.79
C VAL A 110 -14.50 -11.24 7.23
N PRO A 111 -14.76 -10.37 8.23
CA PRO A 111 -13.87 -9.27 8.59
C PRO A 111 -12.45 -9.72 8.95
N ALA A 112 -12.32 -10.86 9.64
CA ALA A 112 -11.02 -11.44 9.98
C ALA A 112 -10.19 -11.79 8.73
N ARG A 113 -10.83 -12.34 7.70
CA ARG A 113 -10.17 -12.66 6.42
C ARG A 113 -9.76 -11.40 5.68
N ASN A 114 -10.62 -10.37 5.66
CA ASN A 114 -10.33 -9.09 5.03
C ASN A 114 -9.10 -8.42 5.67
N LYS A 115 -9.05 -8.40 7.01
CA LYS A 115 -7.90 -7.89 7.77
C LYS A 115 -6.60 -8.63 7.40
N GLN A 116 -6.65 -9.96 7.29
CA GLN A 116 -5.48 -10.75 6.88
C GLN A 116 -4.99 -10.44 5.45
N ILE A 117 -5.90 -10.08 4.53
CA ILE A 117 -5.55 -9.69 3.16
C ILE A 117 -4.85 -8.32 3.18
N VAL A 118 -5.42 -7.34 3.86
CA VAL A 118 -4.85 -5.98 3.97
C VAL A 118 -3.48 -6.01 4.67
N GLU A 119 -3.33 -6.74 5.77
CA GLU A 119 -2.05 -6.85 6.48
C GLU A 119 -0.97 -7.55 5.63
N ARG A 120 -1.36 -8.51 4.80
CA ARG A 120 -0.43 -9.10 3.83
C ARG A 120 -0.02 -8.10 2.77
N ALA A 121 -0.96 -7.34 2.20
CA ALA A 121 -0.66 -6.31 1.22
C ALA A 121 0.30 -5.25 1.79
N LYS A 122 0.12 -4.83 3.03
CA LYS A 122 1.02 -3.91 3.74
C LYS A 122 2.44 -4.47 3.84
N ARG A 123 2.60 -5.74 4.24
CA ARG A 123 3.93 -6.39 4.33
C ARG A 123 4.60 -6.52 2.97
N GLU A 124 3.85 -6.91 1.94
CA GLU A 124 4.37 -6.99 0.58
C GLU A 124 4.77 -5.62 0.04
N ALA A 125 4.02 -4.56 0.35
CA ALA A 125 4.38 -3.20 -0.05
C ALA A 125 5.75 -2.79 0.48
N VAL A 126 6.05 -3.08 1.75
CA VAL A 126 7.39 -2.84 2.33
C VAL A 126 8.45 -3.62 1.56
N ARG A 127 8.23 -4.90 1.28
CA ARG A 127 9.18 -5.77 0.55
C ARG A 127 9.44 -5.28 -0.88
N LEU A 128 8.41 -4.73 -1.54
CA LEU A 128 8.46 -4.22 -2.91
C LEU A 128 9.02 -2.80 -3.00
N GLY A 129 9.14 -2.08 -1.89
CA GLY A 129 9.43 -0.65 -1.91
C GLY A 129 8.25 0.18 -2.46
N MET A 130 7.02 -0.25 -2.22
CA MET A 130 5.78 0.46 -2.55
C MET A 130 5.28 1.22 -1.31
N PRO A 131 4.67 2.41 -1.45
CA PRO A 131 4.04 3.10 -0.32
C PRO A 131 2.98 2.23 0.36
N VAL A 132 3.14 1.98 1.66
CA VAL A 132 2.24 1.10 2.43
C VAL A 132 0.83 1.68 2.51
N SER A 133 0.71 3.00 2.61
CA SER A 133 -0.57 3.74 2.57
C SER A 133 -1.38 3.45 1.30
N VAL A 134 -0.72 3.43 0.13
CA VAL A 134 -1.35 3.13 -1.16
C VAL A 134 -1.80 1.68 -1.20
N ALA A 135 -0.94 0.73 -0.80
CA ALA A 135 -1.29 -0.69 -0.80
C ALA A 135 -2.51 -0.99 0.10
N LYS A 136 -2.55 -0.39 1.29
CA LYS A 136 -3.69 -0.48 2.20
C LYS A 136 -4.98 0.04 1.54
N ALA A 137 -4.96 1.27 1.04
CA ALA A 137 -6.13 1.91 0.46
C ALA A 137 -6.70 1.15 -0.74
N VAL A 138 -5.83 0.66 -1.62
CA VAL A 138 -6.22 -0.14 -2.80
C VAL A 138 -6.90 -1.43 -2.36
N TYR A 139 -6.28 -2.19 -1.45
CA TYR A 139 -6.84 -3.48 -1.03
C TYR A 139 -8.12 -3.34 -0.22
N GLU A 140 -8.24 -2.32 0.65
CA GLU A 140 -9.51 -2.01 1.34
C GLU A 140 -10.63 -1.71 0.34
N THR A 141 -10.33 -0.95 -0.71
CA THR A 141 -11.30 -0.60 -1.75
C THR A 141 -11.70 -1.81 -2.59
N VAL A 142 -10.73 -2.61 -3.05
CA VAL A 142 -10.98 -3.83 -3.83
C VAL A 142 -11.79 -4.84 -3.03
N LEU A 143 -11.52 -4.98 -1.72
CA LEU A 143 -12.31 -5.86 -0.84
C LEU A 143 -13.74 -5.32 -0.68
N LYS A 144 -13.90 -4.03 -0.40
CA LYS A 144 -15.23 -3.41 -0.26
C LYS A 144 -16.08 -3.57 -1.52
N ALA A 145 -15.49 -3.33 -2.70
CA ALA A 145 -16.17 -3.52 -3.97
C ALA A 145 -16.48 -5.00 -4.24
N GLY A 146 -15.51 -5.88 -3.98
CA GLY A 146 -15.66 -7.33 -4.16
C GLY A 146 -16.75 -7.93 -3.27
N ILE A 147 -16.85 -7.48 -2.01
CA ILE A 147 -17.93 -7.92 -1.10
C ILE A 147 -19.29 -7.54 -1.67
N ARG A 148 -19.46 -6.29 -2.13
CA ARG A 148 -20.74 -5.84 -2.74
C ARG A 148 -21.10 -6.62 -4.01
N PHE A 149 -20.10 -6.93 -4.83
CA PHE A 149 -20.29 -7.75 -6.02
C PHE A 149 -20.70 -9.18 -5.66
N GLU A 150 -20.03 -9.78 -4.68
CA GLU A 150 -20.33 -11.12 -4.20
C GLU A 150 -21.70 -11.22 -3.54
N GLU A 151 -22.07 -10.19 -2.77
CA GLU A 151 -23.38 -9.99 -2.18
C GLU A 151 -24.48 -9.97 -3.25
N CYS A 152 -24.31 -9.20 -4.33
CA CYS A 152 -25.26 -9.20 -5.45
C CYS A 152 -25.49 -10.62 -6.01
N ILE A 153 -24.42 -11.35 -6.30
CA ILE A 153 -24.50 -12.72 -6.84
C ILE A 153 -25.17 -13.68 -5.85
N PHE A 154 -24.84 -13.58 -4.57
CA PHE A 154 -25.41 -14.47 -3.54
C PHE A 154 -26.94 -14.31 -3.46
N ASP A 155 -27.44 -13.08 -3.51
CA ASP A 155 -28.89 -12.82 -3.45
C ASP A 155 -29.62 -13.37 -4.68
N GLU A 156 -29.05 -13.19 -5.87
CA GLU A 156 -29.61 -13.74 -7.13
C GLU A 156 -29.72 -15.28 -7.10
N TYR A 157 -28.73 -15.98 -6.52
CA TYR A 157 -28.84 -17.43 -6.34
C TYR A 157 -29.96 -17.82 -5.37
N GLU A 158 -30.15 -17.06 -4.29
CA GLU A 158 -31.20 -17.32 -3.31
C GLU A 158 -32.60 -17.11 -3.92
N GLU A 159 -32.79 -16.05 -4.70
CA GLU A 159 -34.04 -15.77 -5.41
C GLU A 159 -34.35 -16.86 -6.44
N SER A 160 -33.34 -17.28 -7.23
CA SER A 160 -33.48 -18.39 -8.17
C SER A 160 -33.90 -19.69 -7.46
N CYS A 161 -33.31 -20.01 -6.31
CA CYS A 161 -33.67 -21.21 -5.55
C CYS A 161 -35.08 -21.15 -4.94
N LYS A 162 -35.58 -19.97 -4.59
CA LYS A 162 -36.97 -19.80 -4.08
C LYS A 162 -38.04 -19.96 -5.16
N SER A 163 -37.67 -19.81 -6.43
CA SER A 163 -38.60 -19.94 -7.57
C SER A 163 -38.81 -21.39 -8.04
N LEU A 164 -38.09 -22.35 -7.45
CA LEU A 164 -38.20 -23.80 -7.68
C LEU A 164 -39.07 -24.46 -6.60
#